data_AF-J3JDK3-F1
#
_entry.id   AF-J3JDK3-F1
#
_cell.length_a   1.000
_cell.length_b   1.000
_cell.length_c   1.000
_cell.angle_alpha   90.00
_cell.angle_beta   90.00
_cell.angle_gamma   90.00
#
_symmetry.space_group_name_H-M   'P 1'
#
loop_
_entity.id
_entity.type
_entity.pdbx_description
1 polymer ?
#
loop_
_entity_poly.entity_id
_entity_poly.type
_entity_poly.pdbx_seq_one_letter_code
_entity_poly.pdbx_strand_id
1 'polypeptide(L)'
;MSSPASPALADELETLKSRVDALETKNDELEARVDELETQNHELTNRVDTLEAETTDLKATVETQTETIESQHAELAEYKARVRKLETTTESARDHRKRLQQQFHELTTDDVATTDDVTALSPLQQVVAFSKDAVQKLTSNEQRARYIAKGLSDYAKKVPAGYSIDSSTISTVLRSKDGESPHTETVSRVMEFLNRFGKDETKIVKRRGTKRVVFTEQAVADLESATSEDSRSITDVVMWWRQ
;
A
#
# COMPACT_ATOMS: atom_id res chain seq x y z
N MET A 1 -107.19 -21.20 64.08
CA MET A 1 -106.52 -20.31 63.11
C MET A 1 -105.04 -20.66 63.12
N SER A 2 -104.63 -21.58 62.25
CA SER A 2 -103.22 -21.96 62.07
C SER A 2 -102.82 -21.47 60.68
N SER A 3 -101.85 -20.57 60.64
CA SER A 3 -101.48 -19.77 59.47
C SER A 3 -100.86 -20.63 58.35
N PRO A 4 -101.11 -20.34 57.06
CA PRO A 4 -100.56 -21.09 55.91
C PRO A 4 -99.08 -20.75 55.60
N ALA A 5 -98.33 -20.19 56.56
CA ALA A 5 -97.02 -19.58 56.30
C ALA A 5 -95.87 -20.57 56.07
N SER A 6 -96.01 -21.86 56.38
CA SER A 6 -94.87 -22.79 56.41
C SER A 6 -94.29 -23.24 55.06
N PRO A 7 -95.08 -23.55 54.00
CA PRO A 7 -94.54 -24.01 52.72
C PRO A 7 -93.99 -22.89 51.84
N ALA A 8 -94.63 -21.72 51.80
CA ALA A 8 -94.16 -20.58 51.00
C ALA A 8 -92.79 -20.06 51.48
N LEU A 9 -92.55 -20.05 52.80
CA LEU A 9 -91.25 -19.70 53.37
C LEU A 9 -90.17 -20.73 53.03
N ALA A 10 -90.53 -22.01 52.86
CA ALA A 10 -89.59 -23.06 52.47
C ALA A 10 -89.15 -22.88 51.01
N ASP A 11 -90.09 -22.58 50.11
CA ASP A 11 -89.79 -22.32 48.68
C ASP A 11 -88.92 -21.05 48.51
N GLU A 12 -89.19 -20.00 49.30
CA GLU A 12 -88.35 -18.81 49.34
C GLU A 12 -86.93 -19.11 49.84
N LEU A 13 -86.79 -19.94 50.89
CA LEU A 13 -85.50 -20.37 51.41
C LEU A 13 -84.69 -21.19 50.39
N GLU A 14 -85.35 -22.10 49.67
CA GLU A 14 -84.71 -22.90 48.63
C GLU A 14 -84.24 -22.00 47.48
N THR A 15 -85.08 -21.06 47.05
CA THR A 15 -84.71 -20.05 46.03
C THR A 15 -83.53 -19.20 46.48
N LEU A 16 -83.52 -18.76 47.74
CA LEU A 16 -82.44 -17.96 48.29
C LEU A 16 -81.13 -18.76 48.33
N LYS A 17 -81.20 -20.03 48.73
CA LYS A 17 -80.05 -20.94 48.76
C LYS A 17 -79.45 -21.12 47.37
N SER A 18 -80.27 -21.41 46.35
CA SER A 18 -79.78 -21.52 44.97
C SER A 18 -79.13 -20.22 44.46
N ARG A 19 -79.63 -19.05 44.88
CA ARG A 19 -79.00 -17.76 44.54
C ARG A 19 -77.67 -17.56 45.25
N VAL A 20 -77.54 -18.01 46.51
CA VAL A 20 -76.28 -17.98 47.25
C VAL A 20 -75.26 -18.90 46.57
N ASP A 21 -75.61 -20.14 46.27
CA ASP A 21 -74.71 -21.10 45.60
C ASP A 21 -74.22 -20.55 44.24
N ALA A 22 -75.11 -19.89 43.48
CA ALA A 22 -74.76 -19.25 42.21
C ALA A 22 -73.87 -18.00 42.38
N LEU A 23 -74.02 -17.25 43.48
CA LEU A 23 -73.15 -16.11 43.79
C LEU A 23 -71.77 -16.57 44.26
N GLU A 24 -71.69 -17.65 45.05
CA GLU A 24 -70.44 -18.28 45.46
C GLU A 24 -69.65 -18.74 44.23
N THR A 25 -70.29 -19.45 43.30
CA THR A 25 -69.65 -19.87 42.05
C THR A 25 -69.10 -18.69 41.23
N LYS A 26 -69.86 -17.58 41.15
CA LYS A 26 -69.40 -16.38 40.45
C LYS A 26 -68.25 -15.68 41.16
N ASN A 27 -68.21 -15.70 42.49
CA ASN A 27 -67.09 -15.15 43.24
C ASN A 27 -65.83 -15.97 42.97
N ASP A 28 -65.92 -17.30 42.99
CA ASP A 28 -64.79 -18.17 42.67
C ASP A 28 -64.25 -17.92 41.25
N GLU A 29 -65.13 -17.74 40.26
CA GLU A 29 -64.76 -17.38 38.88
C GLU A 29 -64.09 -15.99 38.80
N LEU A 30 -64.58 -15.02 39.58
CA LEU A 30 -64.01 -13.67 39.63
C LEU A 30 -62.64 -13.66 40.30
N GLU A 31 -62.46 -14.40 41.40
CA GLU A 31 -61.17 -14.57 42.08
C GLU A 31 -60.13 -15.17 41.12
N ALA A 32 -60.47 -16.26 40.43
CA ALA A 32 -59.60 -16.85 39.43
C ALA A 32 -59.24 -15.88 38.28
N ARG A 33 -60.19 -15.02 37.89
CA ARG A 33 -59.94 -14.01 36.86
C ARG A 33 -59.02 -12.89 37.35
N VAL A 34 -59.13 -12.50 38.62
CA VAL A 34 -58.24 -11.52 39.25
C VAL A 34 -56.81 -12.08 39.31
N ASP A 35 -56.63 -13.32 39.76
CA ASP A 35 -55.30 -13.96 39.83
C ASP A 35 -54.60 -14.03 38.47
N GLU A 36 -55.34 -14.35 37.40
CA GLU A 36 -54.84 -14.34 36.03
C GLU A 36 -54.42 -12.94 35.58
N LEU A 37 -55.24 -11.92 35.88
CA LEU A 37 -54.92 -10.53 35.53
C LEU A 37 -53.72 -9.99 36.33
N GLU A 38 -53.55 -10.40 37.57
CA GLU A 38 -52.37 -10.05 38.38
C GLU A 38 -51.11 -10.67 37.78
N THR A 39 -51.17 -11.93 37.36
CA THR A 39 -50.06 -12.61 36.67
C THR A 39 -49.70 -11.89 35.37
N GLN A 40 -50.68 -11.57 34.53
CA GLN A 40 -50.46 -10.84 33.28
C GLN A 40 -49.88 -9.44 33.51
N ASN A 41 -50.34 -8.73 34.53
CA ASN A 41 -49.77 -7.43 34.88
C ASN A 41 -48.30 -7.55 35.29
N HIS A 42 -47.96 -8.57 36.09
CA HIS A 42 -46.57 -8.79 36.49
C HIS A 42 -45.66 -9.07 35.28
N GLU A 43 -46.11 -9.91 34.34
CA GLU A 43 -45.39 -10.16 33.10
C GLU A 43 -45.20 -8.91 32.24
N LEU A 44 -46.25 -8.08 32.13
CA LEU A 44 -46.19 -6.81 31.40
C LEU A 44 -45.22 -5.83 32.05
N THR A 45 -45.22 -5.72 33.38
CA THR A 45 -44.24 -4.89 34.12
C THR A 45 -42.81 -5.33 33.82
N ASN A 46 -42.52 -6.62 33.94
CA ASN A 46 -41.18 -7.17 33.66
C ASN A 46 -40.74 -6.90 32.21
N ARG A 47 -41.68 -6.96 31.26
CA ARG A 47 -41.42 -6.64 29.85
C ARG A 47 -41.15 -5.16 29.63
N VAL A 48 -41.86 -4.27 30.33
CA VAL A 48 -41.60 -2.83 30.29
C VAL A 48 -40.20 -2.53 30.83
N ASP A 49 -39.84 -3.09 31.99
CA ASP A 49 -38.51 -2.89 32.59
C ASP A 49 -37.38 -3.35 31.64
N THR A 50 -37.58 -4.48 30.96
CA THR A 50 -36.63 -4.99 29.95
C THR A 50 -36.49 -4.02 28.78
N LEU A 51 -37.61 -3.51 28.23
CA LEU A 51 -37.59 -2.57 27.11
C LEU A 51 -36.97 -1.21 27.49
N GLU A 52 -37.16 -0.76 28.74
CA GLU A 52 -36.54 0.46 29.25
C GLU A 52 -35.01 0.32 29.36
N ALA A 53 -34.53 -0.85 29.82
CA ALA A 53 -33.11 -1.17 29.84
C ALA A 53 -32.51 -1.20 28.43
N GLU A 54 -33.15 -1.92 27.49
CA GLU A 54 -32.71 -1.97 26.08
C GLU A 54 -32.69 -0.58 25.43
N THR A 55 -33.69 0.26 25.71
CA THR A 55 -33.74 1.63 25.21
C THR A 55 -32.59 2.47 25.76
N THR A 56 -32.19 2.24 27.01
CA THR A 56 -31.08 2.96 27.64
C THR A 56 -29.74 2.55 27.02
N ASP A 57 -29.53 1.26 26.79
CA ASP A 57 -28.33 0.73 26.12
C ASP A 57 -28.23 1.22 24.67
N LEU A 58 -29.35 1.25 23.95
CA LEU A 58 -29.39 1.79 22.58
C LEU A 58 -29.05 3.28 22.55
N LYS A 59 -29.53 4.08 23.50
CA LYS A 59 -29.17 5.51 23.59
C LYS A 59 -27.67 5.70 23.83
N ALA A 60 -27.08 4.93 24.76
CA ALA A 60 -25.63 5.00 25.02
C ALA A 60 -24.79 4.59 23.80
N THR A 61 -25.26 3.59 23.05
CA THR A 61 -24.63 3.17 21.80
C THR A 61 -24.68 4.28 20.74
N VAL A 62 -25.83 4.94 20.58
CA VAL A 62 -25.99 6.06 19.64
C VAL A 62 -25.10 7.24 20.02
N GLU A 63 -24.97 7.56 21.30
CA GLU A 63 -24.09 8.62 21.79
C GLU A 63 -22.63 8.33 21.45
N THR A 64 -22.16 7.11 21.76
CA THR A 64 -20.79 6.65 21.43
C THR A 64 -20.52 6.69 19.90
N GLN A 65 -21.51 6.28 19.10
CA GLN A 65 -21.39 6.34 17.64
C GLN A 65 -21.34 7.79 17.13
N THR A 66 -22.09 8.70 17.76
CA THR A 66 -22.06 10.13 17.42
C THR A 66 -20.68 10.72 17.68
N GLU A 67 -20.09 10.47 18.84
CA GLU A 67 -18.73 10.91 19.17
C GLU A 67 -17.69 10.37 18.17
N THR A 68 -17.84 9.10 17.79
CA THR A 68 -16.96 8.46 16.79
C THR A 68 -17.06 9.16 15.43
N ILE A 69 -18.28 9.44 14.97
CA ILE A 69 -18.53 10.15 13.71
C ILE A 69 -17.92 11.55 13.74
N GLU A 70 -18.06 12.28 14.85
CA GLU A 70 -17.46 13.61 15.01
C GLU A 70 -15.92 13.56 14.94
N SER A 71 -15.30 12.59 15.62
CA SER A 71 -13.84 12.38 15.54
C SER A 71 -13.39 12.06 14.12
N GLN A 72 -14.10 11.16 13.42
CA GLN A 72 -13.80 10.82 12.03
C GLN A 72 -13.94 12.03 11.09
N HIS A 73 -14.95 12.88 11.31
CA HIS A 73 -15.10 14.13 10.56
C HIS A 73 -13.93 15.09 10.78
N ALA A 74 -13.44 15.21 12.01
CA ALA A 74 -12.27 16.04 12.33
C ALA A 74 -11.00 15.52 11.65
N GLU A 75 -10.75 14.21 11.71
CA GLU A 75 -9.62 13.58 11.01
C GLU A 75 -9.70 13.77 9.49
N LEU A 76 -10.88 13.59 8.89
CA LEU A 76 -11.08 13.84 7.46
C LEU A 76 -10.81 15.29 7.07
N ALA A 77 -11.13 16.25 7.93
CA ALA A 77 -10.81 17.66 7.70
C ALA A 77 -9.29 17.90 7.72
N GLU A 78 -8.56 17.28 8.66
CA GLU A 78 -7.10 17.34 8.72
C GLU A 78 -6.45 16.71 7.48
N TYR A 79 -6.89 15.51 7.08
CA TYR A 79 -6.38 14.85 5.88
C TYR A 79 -6.61 15.70 4.63
N LYS A 80 -7.78 16.32 4.49
CA LYS A 80 -8.07 17.25 3.39
C LYS A 80 -7.12 18.46 3.40
N ALA A 81 -6.83 19.04 4.57
CA ALA A 81 -5.88 20.14 4.68
C ALA A 81 -4.46 19.70 4.29
N ARG A 82 -4.03 18.51 4.72
CA ARG A 82 -2.73 17.94 4.36
C ARG A 82 -2.60 17.68 2.86
N VAL A 83 -3.63 17.14 2.21
CA VAL A 83 -3.66 16.92 0.76
C VAL A 83 -3.49 18.25 0.02
N ARG A 84 -4.27 19.28 0.37
CA ARG A 84 -4.13 20.63 -0.22
C ARG A 84 -2.70 21.16 -0.10
N LYS A 85 -2.07 21.00 1.08
CA LYS A 85 -0.67 21.39 1.27
C LYS A 85 0.26 20.63 0.34
N LEU A 86 0.11 19.31 0.23
CA LEU A 86 0.93 18.49 -0.68
C LEU A 86 0.75 18.89 -2.15
N GLU A 87 -0.48 19.17 -2.58
CA GLU A 87 -0.77 19.67 -3.92
C GLU A 87 -0.01 20.97 -4.20
N THR A 88 -0.07 21.96 -3.30
CA THR A 88 0.65 23.22 -3.47
C THR A 88 2.17 23.03 -3.53
N THR A 89 2.74 22.14 -2.70
CA THR A 89 4.17 21.86 -2.74
C THR A 89 4.60 21.14 -4.01
N THR A 90 3.74 20.24 -4.53
CA THR A 90 4.01 19.50 -5.76
C THR A 90 3.99 20.43 -6.96
N GLU A 91 3.04 21.37 -7.01
CA GLU A 91 2.99 22.36 -8.09
C GLU A 91 4.20 23.29 -8.05
N SER A 92 4.57 23.78 -6.87
CA SER A 92 5.79 24.60 -6.70
C SER A 92 7.06 23.85 -7.14
N ALA A 93 7.21 22.58 -6.76
CA ALA A 93 8.32 21.74 -7.19
C ALA A 93 8.31 21.49 -8.70
N ARG A 94 7.12 21.30 -9.29
CA ARG A 94 6.95 21.11 -10.74
C ARG A 94 7.39 22.36 -11.51
N ASP A 95 7.03 23.54 -11.03
CA ASP A 95 7.44 24.81 -11.64
C ASP A 95 8.94 25.06 -11.46
N HIS A 96 9.49 24.77 -10.28
CA HIS A 96 10.93 24.87 -10.07
C HIS A 96 11.71 23.96 -11.02
N ARG A 97 11.27 22.70 -11.19
CA ARG A 97 11.85 21.77 -12.16
C ARG A 97 11.79 22.30 -13.60
N LYS A 98 10.65 22.88 -14.02
CA LYS A 98 10.54 23.50 -15.37
C LYS A 98 11.54 24.64 -15.55
N ARG A 99 11.69 25.53 -14.55
CA ARG A 99 12.67 26.63 -14.61
C ARG A 99 14.09 26.09 -14.70
N LEU A 100 14.46 25.11 -13.88
CA LEU A 100 15.78 24.48 -13.96
C LEU A 100 16.03 23.81 -15.32
N GLN A 101 15.02 23.18 -15.92
CA GLN A 101 15.13 22.61 -17.27
C GLN A 101 15.37 23.69 -18.33
N GLN A 102 14.70 24.84 -18.23
CA GLN A 102 14.93 25.97 -19.12
C GLN A 102 16.34 26.53 -18.96
N GLN A 103 16.78 26.79 -17.73
CA GLN A 103 18.14 27.26 -17.44
C GLN A 103 19.21 26.28 -17.92
N PHE A 104 18.99 24.98 -17.76
CA PHE A 104 19.90 23.98 -18.29
C PHE A 104 19.95 24.02 -19.82
N HIS A 105 18.81 24.17 -20.50
CA HIS A 105 18.79 24.28 -21.96
C HIS A 105 19.55 25.51 -22.45
N GLU A 106 19.32 26.68 -21.85
CA GLU A 106 20.03 27.93 -22.16
C GLU A 106 21.55 27.76 -22.00
N LEU A 107 22.01 27.18 -20.89
CA LEU A 107 23.44 26.90 -20.66
C LEU A 107 24.02 25.84 -21.61
N THR A 108 23.21 24.90 -22.10
CA THR A 108 23.66 23.87 -23.05
C THR A 108 23.73 24.40 -24.48
N THR A 109 22.91 25.40 -24.83
CA THR A 109 22.87 25.98 -26.18
C THR A 109 23.95 27.03 -26.42
N ASP A 110 24.48 27.69 -25.39
CA ASP A 110 25.53 28.71 -25.55
C ASP A 110 26.96 28.13 -25.64
N ASP A 111 27.19 26.87 -25.27
CA ASP A 111 28.53 26.27 -25.17
C ASP A 111 28.79 25.06 -26.10
N VAL A 112 27.88 24.71 -27.01
CA VAL A 112 28.06 23.58 -27.93
C VAL A 112 27.87 24.00 -29.39
N ALA A 113 28.98 24.36 -30.02
CA ALA A 113 29.16 24.00 -31.42
C ALA A 113 28.99 22.47 -31.51
N THR A 114 28.04 22.02 -32.31
CA THR A 114 27.70 20.62 -32.55
C THR A 114 28.95 19.74 -32.70
N THR A 115 29.28 18.98 -31.65
CA THR A 115 30.07 17.75 -31.76
C THR A 115 29.11 16.59 -31.55
N ASP A 116 28.79 15.90 -32.64
CA ASP A 116 27.81 14.81 -32.79
C ASP A 116 28.05 13.54 -31.94
N ASP A 117 28.89 13.57 -30.90
CA ASP A 117 29.45 12.36 -30.29
C ASP A 117 28.74 11.89 -29.00
N VAL A 118 27.99 12.77 -28.31
CA VAL A 118 27.37 12.42 -27.01
C VAL A 118 25.97 11.80 -27.15
N THR A 119 25.32 11.98 -28.31
CA THR A 119 23.99 11.38 -28.61
C THR A 119 24.06 9.94 -29.10
N ALA A 120 25.25 9.42 -29.41
CA ALA A 120 25.46 8.05 -29.89
C ALA A 120 25.66 7.02 -28.76
N LEU A 121 26.04 7.47 -27.55
CA LEU A 121 26.35 6.55 -26.44
C LEU A 121 25.10 6.11 -25.66
N SER A 122 24.96 4.82 -25.42
CA SER A 122 23.92 4.28 -24.53
C SER A 122 24.13 4.78 -23.09
N PRO A 123 23.06 4.94 -22.28
CA PRO A 123 23.20 5.38 -20.90
C PRO A 123 24.16 4.51 -20.07
N LEU A 124 24.31 3.23 -20.41
CA LEU A 124 25.28 2.34 -19.78
C LEU A 124 26.73 2.68 -20.16
N GLN A 125 26.98 3.00 -21.44
CA GLN A 125 28.30 3.45 -21.91
C GLN A 125 28.70 4.78 -21.26
N GLN A 126 27.77 5.72 -21.12
CA GLN A 126 28.01 6.98 -20.42
C GLN A 126 28.44 6.76 -18.97
N VAL A 127 27.75 5.87 -18.24
CA VAL A 127 28.11 5.51 -16.85
C VAL A 127 29.50 4.84 -16.78
N VAL A 128 29.85 4.02 -17.76
CA VAL A 128 31.19 3.41 -17.86
C VAL A 128 32.27 4.47 -18.08
N ALA A 129 32.01 5.46 -18.94
CA ALA A 129 32.91 6.56 -19.27
C ALA A 129 33.04 7.63 -18.16
N PHE A 130 32.26 7.56 -17.06
CA PHE A 130 32.34 8.53 -15.97
C PHE A 130 33.75 8.64 -15.35
N SER A 131 34.15 9.89 -15.11
CA SER A 131 35.38 10.24 -14.38
C SER A 131 35.35 9.71 -12.93
N LYS A 132 36.53 9.58 -12.31
CA LYS A 132 36.65 9.07 -10.94
C LYS A 132 35.79 9.84 -9.92
N ASP A 133 35.64 11.15 -10.11
CA ASP A 133 34.86 12.01 -9.22
C ASP A 133 33.35 11.85 -9.43
N ALA A 134 32.92 11.64 -10.67
CA ALA A 134 31.53 11.34 -10.97
C ALA A 134 31.11 9.97 -10.41
N VAL A 135 32.02 8.99 -10.40
CA VAL A 135 31.77 7.64 -9.87
C VAL A 135 31.43 7.62 -8.38
N GLN A 136 31.99 8.54 -7.59
CA GLN A 136 31.73 8.61 -6.15
C GLN A 136 30.29 8.99 -5.80
N LYS A 137 29.56 9.63 -6.74
CA LYS A 137 28.16 10.04 -6.56
C LYS A 137 27.15 8.94 -6.91
N LEU A 138 27.61 7.83 -7.49
CA LEU A 138 26.74 6.69 -7.80
C LEU A 138 26.40 5.90 -6.54
N THR A 139 25.20 5.32 -6.52
CA THR A 139 24.83 4.37 -5.48
C THR A 139 25.71 3.11 -5.59
N SER A 140 25.85 2.39 -4.47
CA SER A 140 26.71 1.19 -4.40
C SER A 140 26.39 0.17 -5.51
N ASN A 141 25.11 -0.03 -5.84
CA ASN A 141 24.69 -0.99 -6.87
C ASN A 141 25.01 -0.51 -8.29
N GLU A 142 25.00 0.80 -8.54
CA GLU A 142 25.37 1.34 -9.85
C GLU A 142 26.88 1.30 -10.05
N GLN A 143 27.68 1.53 -8.99
CA GLN A 143 29.14 1.32 -9.03
C GLN A 143 29.50 -0.16 -9.28
N ARG A 144 28.73 -1.09 -8.71
CA ARG A 144 28.86 -2.53 -8.98
C ARG A 144 28.50 -2.88 -10.42
N ALA A 145 27.39 -2.36 -10.92
CA ALA A 145 26.99 -2.57 -12.32
C ALA A 145 28.01 -1.97 -13.30
N ARG A 146 28.54 -0.78 -13.02
CA ARG A 146 29.63 -0.17 -13.79
C ARG A 146 30.88 -1.04 -13.81
N TYR A 147 31.29 -1.57 -12.66
CA TYR A 147 32.44 -2.48 -12.59
C TYR A 147 32.21 -3.73 -13.44
N ILE A 148 30.98 -4.27 -13.41
CA ILE A 148 30.61 -5.41 -14.25
C ILE A 148 30.56 -5.07 -15.74
N ALA A 149 30.16 -3.85 -16.10
CA ALA A 149 30.15 -3.40 -17.48
C ALA A 149 31.57 -3.15 -18.01
N LYS A 150 32.50 -2.66 -17.15
CA LYS A 150 33.90 -2.41 -17.51
C LYS A 150 34.68 -3.66 -17.87
N GLY A 151 34.49 -4.75 -17.11
CA GLY A 151 35.19 -6.02 -17.32
C GLY A 151 34.35 -7.08 -18.02
N LEU A 152 33.29 -6.70 -18.74
CA LEU A 152 32.25 -7.64 -19.18
C LEU A 152 32.82 -8.80 -20.02
N SER A 153 33.80 -8.54 -20.87
CA SER A 153 34.44 -9.54 -21.72
C SER A 153 35.28 -10.57 -20.96
N ASP A 154 35.75 -10.26 -19.75
CA ASP A 154 36.59 -11.16 -18.95
C ASP A 154 35.82 -12.38 -18.41
N TYR A 155 34.51 -12.22 -18.17
CA TYR A 155 33.68 -13.26 -17.53
C TYR A 155 32.35 -13.53 -18.22
N ALA A 156 31.94 -12.74 -19.21
CA ALA A 156 30.73 -13.06 -19.97
C ALA A 156 31.00 -14.20 -20.97
N LYS A 157 30.04 -15.12 -21.07
CA LYS A 157 30.13 -16.25 -22.00
C LYS A 157 29.60 -15.84 -23.38
N LYS A 158 30.41 -16.03 -24.42
CA LYS A 158 29.98 -15.85 -25.81
C LYS A 158 28.85 -16.82 -26.19
N VAL A 159 27.79 -16.28 -26.80
CA VAL A 159 26.59 -16.98 -27.25
C VAL A 159 26.19 -16.47 -28.65
N PRO A 160 25.35 -17.18 -29.41
CA PRO A 160 24.95 -16.71 -30.75
C PRO A 160 24.26 -15.33 -30.79
N ALA A 161 23.70 -14.89 -29.66
CA ALA A 161 23.06 -13.58 -29.52
C ALA A 161 24.01 -12.48 -28.99
N GLY A 162 25.31 -12.76 -28.84
CA GLY A 162 26.33 -11.86 -28.30
C GLY A 162 27.01 -12.43 -27.05
N TYR A 163 26.97 -11.72 -25.93
CA TYR A 163 27.61 -12.12 -24.67
C TYR A 163 26.57 -12.29 -23.57
N SER A 164 26.67 -13.37 -22.79
CA SER A 164 25.72 -13.65 -21.70
C SER A 164 26.43 -13.79 -20.36
N ILE A 165 25.88 -13.13 -19.34
CA ILE A 165 26.35 -13.24 -17.96
C ILE A 165 25.19 -13.65 -17.05
N ASP A 166 25.42 -14.62 -16.18
CA ASP A 166 24.40 -15.15 -15.27
C ASP A 166 24.56 -14.63 -13.82
N SER A 167 23.55 -14.89 -13.00
CA SER A 167 23.48 -14.38 -11.62
C SER A 167 24.58 -14.94 -10.72
N SER A 168 25.01 -16.18 -10.96
CA SER A 168 26.14 -16.80 -10.27
C SER A 168 27.47 -16.14 -10.61
N THR A 169 27.68 -15.83 -11.90
CA THR A 169 28.90 -15.17 -12.39
C THR A 169 28.97 -13.74 -11.83
N ILE A 170 27.86 -12.99 -11.89
CA ILE A 170 27.78 -11.65 -11.28
C ILE A 170 28.08 -11.70 -9.77
N SER A 171 27.49 -12.65 -9.04
CA SER A 171 27.75 -12.82 -7.61
C SER A 171 29.23 -13.10 -7.32
N THR A 172 29.87 -13.93 -8.16
CA THR A 172 31.29 -14.28 -8.02
C THR A 172 32.21 -13.09 -8.29
N VAL A 173 31.94 -12.33 -9.36
CA VAL A 173 32.71 -11.13 -9.72
C VAL A 173 32.59 -10.06 -8.63
N LEU A 174 31.38 -9.83 -8.11
CA LEU A 174 31.15 -8.88 -7.04
C LEU A 174 31.78 -9.32 -5.71
N ARG A 175 31.78 -10.63 -5.40
CA ARG A 175 32.50 -11.16 -4.23
C ARG A 175 34.01 -10.92 -4.34
N SER A 176 34.57 -11.05 -5.55
CA SER A 176 35.99 -10.75 -5.78
C SER A 176 36.31 -9.27 -5.60
N LYS A 177 35.37 -8.37 -5.93
CA LYS A 177 35.53 -6.92 -5.78
C LYS A 177 35.35 -6.45 -4.34
N ASP A 178 34.25 -6.84 -3.70
CA ASP A 178 33.81 -6.31 -2.41
C ASP A 178 34.35 -7.13 -1.23
N GLY A 179 34.96 -8.30 -1.49
CA GLY A 179 35.49 -9.22 -0.47
C GLY A 179 34.42 -10.08 0.22
N GLU A 180 33.14 -9.76 0.05
CA GLU A 180 32.00 -10.47 0.63
C GLU A 180 30.97 -10.87 -0.44
N SER A 181 30.28 -11.98 -0.20
CA SER A 181 29.23 -12.47 -1.10
C SER A 181 28.02 -11.52 -1.08
N PRO A 182 27.63 -10.93 -2.23
CA PRO A 182 26.48 -10.05 -2.28
C PRO A 182 25.17 -10.82 -2.06
N HIS A 183 24.18 -10.18 -1.44
CA HIS A 183 22.82 -10.72 -1.37
C HIS A 183 22.23 -10.96 -2.76
N THR A 184 21.32 -11.93 -2.86
CA THR A 184 20.63 -12.27 -4.12
C THR A 184 19.83 -11.10 -4.69
N GLU A 185 19.30 -10.23 -3.82
CA GLU A 185 18.61 -8.99 -4.21
C GLU A 185 19.58 -7.97 -4.83
N THR A 186 20.81 -7.86 -4.30
CA THR A 186 21.88 -7.01 -4.85
C THR A 186 22.22 -7.43 -6.28
N VAL A 187 22.40 -8.73 -6.50
CA VAL A 187 22.67 -9.29 -7.84
C VAL A 187 21.51 -8.99 -8.80
N SER A 188 20.26 -9.09 -8.32
CA SER A 188 19.08 -8.79 -9.14
C SER A 188 19.01 -7.31 -9.52
N ARG A 189 19.23 -6.39 -8.58
CA ARG A 189 19.26 -4.94 -8.83
C ARG A 189 20.37 -4.55 -9.83
N VAL A 190 21.52 -5.19 -9.74
CA VAL A 190 22.64 -4.99 -10.68
C VAL A 190 22.27 -5.47 -12.09
N MET A 191 21.64 -6.64 -12.22
CA MET A 191 21.15 -7.12 -13.53
C MET A 191 20.11 -6.19 -14.14
N GLU A 192 19.18 -5.70 -13.32
CA GLU A 192 18.15 -4.74 -13.74
C GLU A 192 18.76 -3.41 -14.16
N PHE A 193 19.80 -2.94 -13.46
CA PHE A 193 20.55 -1.75 -13.86
C PHE A 193 21.19 -1.93 -15.23
N LEU A 194 21.94 -3.03 -15.44
CA LEU A 194 22.59 -3.33 -16.72
C LEU A 194 21.58 -3.34 -17.86
N ASN A 195 20.42 -3.97 -17.65
CA ASN A 195 19.36 -4.02 -18.66
C ASN A 195 18.68 -2.68 -18.91
N ARG A 196 18.40 -1.91 -17.86
CA ARG A 196 17.71 -0.62 -17.95
C ARG A 196 18.57 0.43 -18.63
N PHE A 197 19.87 0.46 -18.33
CA PHE A 197 20.79 1.44 -18.88
C PHE A 197 21.36 1.01 -20.24
N GLY A 198 21.44 -0.30 -20.51
CA GLY A 198 21.82 -0.81 -21.83
C GLY A 198 20.71 -0.70 -22.88
N LYS A 199 19.46 -0.38 -22.49
CA LYS A 199 18.31 -0.24 -23.40
C LYS A 199 18.24 -1.44 -24.37
N ASP A 200 18.17 -1.18 -25.68
CA ASP A 200 17.99 -2.19 -26.73
C ASP A 200 19.24 -3.06 -26.94
N GLU A 201 20.39 -2.68 -26.39
CA GLU A 201 21.65 -3.42 -26.47
C GLU A 201 21.72 -4.59 -25.47
N THR A 202 20.75 -4.65 -24.55
CA THR A 202 20.75 -5.61 -23.44
C THR A 202 19.37 -6.24 -23.23
N LYS A 203 19.36 -7.52 -22.82
CA LYS A 203 18.12 -8.23 -22.53
C LYS A 203 18.27 -9.23 -21.40
N ILE A 204 17.38 -9.15 -20.40
CA ILE A 204 17.25 -10.18 -19.38
C ILE A 204 16.47 -11.37 -19.92
N VAL A 205 17.04 -12.57 -19.80
CA VAL A 205 16.41 -13.84 -20.17
C VAL A 205 16.49 -14.80 -18.99
N LYS A 206 15.42 -15.56 -18.75
CA LYS A 206 15.40 -16.65 -17.76
C LYS A 206 15.41 -18.00 -18.47
N ARG A 207 16.42 -18.84 -18.24
CA ARG A 207 16.49 -20.21 -18.79
C ARG A 207 16.83 -21.19 -17.68
N ARG A 208 16.10 -22.31 -17.60
CA ARG A 208 16.31 -23.39 -16.60
C ARG A 208 16.44 -22.83 -15.16
N GLY A 209 15.55 -21.91 -14.78
CA GLY A 209 15.55 -21.28 -13.46
C GLY A 209 16.56 -20.16 -13.23
N THR A 210 17.57 -19.99 -14.10
CA THR A 210 18.65 -19.00 -13.93
C THR A 210 18.38 -17.74 -14.75
N LYS A 211 18.52 -16.56 -14.13
CA LYS A 211 18.45 -15.25 -14.82
C LYS A 211 19.81 -14.94 -15.47
N ARG A 212 19.77 -14.37 -16.68
CA ARG A 212 20.95 -13.96 -17.45
C ARG A 212 20.69 -12.60 -18.10
N VAL A 213 21.71 -11.76 -18.16
CA VAL A 213 21.72 -10.56 -19.01
C VAL A 213 22.49 -10.92 -20.27
N VAL A 214 21.88 -10.69 -21.43
CA VAL A 214 22.50 -10.88 -22.75
C VAL A 214 22.77 -9.51 -23.35
N PHE A 215 24.01 -9.29 -23.76
CA PHE A 215 24.51 -8.09 -24.43
C PHE A 215 24.73 -8.42 -25.91
N THR A 216 24.42 -7.51 -26.82
CA THR A 216 24.80 -7.66 -28.23
C THR A 216 26.33 -7.58 -28.38
N GLU A 217 26.88 -8.09 -29.48
CA GLU A 217 28.34 -7.97 -29.73
C GLU A 217 28.77 -6.50 -29.81
N GLN A 218 27.92 -5.65 -30.41
CA GLN A 218 28.13 -4.21 -30.49
C GLN A 218 28.19 -3.57 -29.10
N ALA A 219 27.26 -3.92 -28.21
CA ALA A 219 27.23 -3.40 -26.84
C ALA A 219 28.55 -3.64 -26.10
N VAL A 220 29.15 -4.82 -26.27
CA VAL A 220 30.40 -5.16 -25.60
C VAL A 220 31.57 -4.38 -26.21
N ALA A 221 31.64 -4.28 -27.54
CA ALA A 221 32.66 -3.49 -28.22
C ALA A 221 32.62 -2.00 -27.81
N ASP A 222 31.42 -1.43 -27.68
CA ASP A 222 31.24 -0.04 -27.29
C ASP A 222 31.52 0.20 -25.79
N LEU A 223 31.29 -0.80 -24.93
CA LEU A 223 31.70 -0.73 -23.53
C LEU A 223 33.23 -0.81 -23.40
N GLU A 224 33.88 -1.66 -24.20
CA GLU A 224 35.34 -1.78 -24.25
C GLU A 224 36.01 -0.50 -24.78
N SER A 225 35.43 0.14 -25.81
CA SER A 225 35.93 1.42 -26.30
C SER A 225 35.80 2.51 -25.23
N ALA A 226 34.64 2.61 -24.56
CA ALA A 226 34.41 3.53 -23.45
C ALA A 226 35.32 3.26 -22.23
N THR A 227 35.83 2.03 -22.05
CA THR A 227 36.85 1.72 -21.02
C THR A 227 38.26 2.10 -21.43
N SER A 228 38.60 1.96 -22.72
CA SER A 228 39.95 2.25 -23.24
C SER A 228 40.24 3.75 -23.28
N GLU A 229 39.19 4.57 -23.36
CA GLU A 229 39.27 6.04 -23.23
C GLU A 229 39.57 6.54 -21.80
N ASP A 230 39.77 5.66 -20.80
CA ASP A 230 40.35 6.02 -19.49
C ASP A 230 41.74 6.72 -19.63
N SER A 231 42.31 6.78 -20.84
CA SER A 231 43.57 7.47 -21.18
C SER A 231 43.41 8.90 -21.73
N ARG A 232 42.24 9.54 -21.71
CA ARG A 232 42.20 11.01 -21.87
C ARG A 232 42.48 11.67 -20.52
N SER A 233 43.77 11.71 -20.22
CA SER A 233 44.31 12.53 -19.14
C SER A 233 43.80 13.97 -19.24
N ILE A 234 43.58 14.60 -18.10
CA ILE A 234 43.19 16.01 -17.90
C ILE A 234 44.05 17.02 -18.72
N THR A 235 45.18 16.57 -19.28
CA THR A 235 46.07 17.34 -20.15
C THR A 235 45.51 17.68 -21.54
N ASP A 236 44.50 16.97 -22.07
CA ASP A 236 43.90 17.34 -23.38
C ASP A 236 42.89 18.49 -23.29
N VAL A 237 42.37 18.80 -22.10
CA VAL A 237 41.47 19.95 -21.90
C VAL A 237 42.24 21.28 -22.00
N VAL A 238 43.55 21.28 -21.76
CA VAL A 238 44.38 22.51 -21.77
C VAL A 238 45.03 22.74 -23.13
N MET A 239 45.27 21.72 -23.96
CA MET A 239 45.90 21.91 -25.28
C MET A 239 44.91 22.28 -26.40
N TRP A 240 43.61 22.05 -26.23
CA TRP A 240 42.60 22.43 -27.24
C TRP A 240 42.21 23.92 -27.21
N TRP A 241 42.70 24.72 -26.25
CA TRP A 241 42.50 26.18 -26.22
C TRP A 241 43.61 26.98 -26.94
N ARG A 242 44.50 26.30 -27.67
CA ARG A 242 45.52 26.95 -28.52
C ARG A 242 45.74 26.20 -29.83
N GLN A 243 44.72 26.13 -30.68
CA GLN A 243 44.90 26.35 -32.12
C GLN A 243 43.59 26.61 -32.87
#